data_AF-A0AAX1UKX0-F1
#
_entry.id   AF-A0AAX1UKX0-F1
#
_cell.length_a   1.000
_cell.length_b   1.000
_cell.length_c   1.000
_cell.angle_alpha   90.00
_cell.angle_beta   90.00
_cell.angle_gamma   90.00
#
_symmetry.space_group_name_H-M   'P 1'
#
loop_
_entity.id
_entity.type
_entity.pdbx_description
1 polymer ?
#
loop_
_entity_poly.entity_id
_entity_poly.type
_entity_poly.pdbx_seq_one_letter_code
_entity_poly.pdbx_strand_id
1 'polypeptide(L)' 'MLVKIITLFLLGMAAIAMIGRFRAPRLPRRRAEVPPPTLCGHCGRFIVGKEPCPCRKGKG' A
#
# COMPACT_ATOMS: atom_id res chain seq x y z
N MET A 1 33.08 -32.95 0.74
CA MET A 1 31.69 -33.33 1.06
C MET A 1 30.82 -32.16 1.51
N LEU A 2 31.39 -31.07 2.04
CA LEU A 2 30.66 -29.84 2.40
C LEU A 2 30.15 -29.03 1.19
N VAL A 3 30.98 -28.89 0.15
CA VAL A 3 30.66 -28.05 -1.02
C VAL A 3 29.34 -28.48 -1.65
N LYS A 4 29.11 -29.79 -1.84
CA LYS A 4 27.85 -30.34 -2.38
C LYS A 4 26.62 -29.91 -1.58
N ILE A 5 26.70 -29.89 -0.25
CA ILE A 5 25.59 -29.47 0.62
C ILE A 5 25.30 -27.99 0.41
N ILE A 6 26.35 -27.17 0.37
CA ILE A 6 26.23 -25.73 0.11
C ILE A 6 25.62 -25.48 -1.27
N THR A 7 26.07 -26.20 -2.30
CA THR A 7 25.55 -26.04 -3.67
C THR A 7 24.08 -26.42 -3.77
N LEU A 8 23.66 -27.53 -3.16
CA LEU A 8 22.26 -27.96 -3.15
C LEU A 8 21.36 -26.98 -2.38
N PHE A 9 21.85 -26.42 -1.27
CA PHE A 9 21.12 -25.43 -0.50
C PHE A 9 20.93 -24.11 -1.27
N LEU A 10 21.99 -23.63 -1.93
CA LEU A 10 21.96 -22.43 -2.77
C LEU A 10 21.02 -22.60 -3.98
N LEU A 11 21.07 -23.76 -4.66
CA LEU A 11 20.15 -24.06 -5.76
C LEU A 11 18.69 -24.10 -5.28
N GLY A 12 18.43 -24.72 -4.14
CA GLY A 12 17.08 -24.80 -3.56
C GLY A 12 16.49 -23.42 -3.29
N MET A 13 17.26 -22.54 -2.63
CA MET A 13 16.84 -21.17 -2.35
C MET A 13 16.61 -20.35 -3.64
N ALA A 14 17.48 -20.49 -4.64
CA ALA A 14 17.34 -19.80 -5.92
C ALA A 14 16.06 -20.22 -6.67
N ALA A 15 15.74 -21.51 -6.68
CA ALA A 15 14.53 -22.04 -7.30
C ALA A 15 13.26 -21.51 -6.62
N ILE A 16 13.21 -21.52 -5.28
CA ILE A 16 12.07 -21.00 -4.50
C ILE A 16 11.88 -19.51 -4.76
N ALA A 17 12.97 -18.73 -4.77
CA ALA A 17 12.91 -17.29 -5.03
C ALA A 17 12.35 -16.97 -6.43
N MET A 18 12.74 -17.74 -7.44
CA MET A 18 12.27 -17.55 -8.81
C MET A 18 10.78 -17.93 -8.95
N ILE A 19 10.36 -19.03 -8.32
CA ILE A 19 8.95 -19.46 -8.28
C ILE A 19 8.08 -18.48 -7.51
N GLY A 20 8.54 -17.98 -6.35
CA GLY A 20 7.83 -17.00 -5.53
C GLY A 20 7.61 -15.67 -6.25
N ARG A 21 8.58 -15.24 -7.06
CA ARG A 21 8.48 -13.99 -7.85
C ARG A 21 7.53 -14.13 -9.04
N PHE A 22 7.41 -15.31 -9.64
CA PHE A 22 6.48 -15.57 -10.74
C PHE A 22 5.03 -15.81 -10.28
N ARG A 23 4.82 -16.26 -9.03
CA ARG A 23 3.48 -16.52 -8.47
C ARG A 23 2.73 -15.24 -8.07
N ALA A 24 3.42 -14.12 -7.86
CA ALA A 24 2.80 -12.86 -7.45
C ALA A 24 3.31 -11.63 -8.23
N PRO A 25 3.09 -11.53 -9.55
CA PRO A 25 3.42 -10.32 -10.31
C PRO A 25 2.50 -9.14 -9.98
N ARG A 26 1.44 -9.34 -9.19
CA ARG A 26 0.43 -8.32 -8.89
C ARG A 26 -0.19 -8.53 -7.52
N LEU A 27 0.61 -8.43 -6.45
CA LEU A 27 0.01 -7.78 -5.29
C LEU A 27 -0.26 -6.36 -5.80
N PRO A 28 -1.52 -5.93 -6.03
CA PRO A 28 -1.74 -4.53 -6.23
C PRO A 28 -1.12 -3.91 -4.98
N ARG A 29 -0.05 -3.13 -5.18
CA ARG A 29 0.26 -2.05 -4.27
C ARG A 29 -0.98 -1.16 -4.32
N ARG A 30 -2.08 -1.58 -3.68
CA ARG A 30 -2.90 -0.65 -2.93
C ARG A 30 -1.92 -0.12 -1.90
N ARG A 31 -1.11 0.85 -2.34
CA ARG A 31 -0.79 1.99 -1.51
C ARG A 31 -2.10 2.26 -0.82
N ALA A 32 -2.12 2.11 0.50
CA ALA A 32 -3.16 2.71 1.28
C ALA A 32 -3.03 4.21 0.96
N GLU A 33 -3.67 4.63 -0.14
CA GLU A 33 -3.87 6.02 -0.48
C GLU A 33 -4.81 6.47 0.61
N VAL A 34 -4.21 6.88 1.73
CA VAL A 34 -4.87 7.71 2.71
C VAL A 34 -5.50 8.82 1.86
N PRO A 35 -6.84 8.87 1.73
CA PRO A 35 -7.45 9.83 0.85
C PRO A 35 -6.93 11.22 1.25
N PRO A 36 -6.53 12.05 0.27
CA PRO A 36 -6.03 13.38 0.58
C PRO A 36 -7.07 14.09 1.47
N PRO A 37 -6.62 14.81 2.50
CA PRO A 37 -7.52 15.44 3.44
C PRO A 37 -8.47 16.36 2.65
N THR A 38 -9.77 16.15 2.83
CA THR A 38 -10.79 16.91 2.12
C THR A 38 -10.78 18.36 2.63
N LEU A 39 -10.48 19.30 1.75
CA LEU A 39 -10.53 20.73 2.04
C LEU A 39 -11.91 21.27 1.65
N CYS A 40 -12.46 22.18 2.45
CA CYS A 40 -13.66 22.90 2.06
C CYS A 40 -13.33 23.95 1.00
N GLY A 41 -13.85 23.81 -0.22
CA GLY A 41 -13.63 24.77 -1.31
C GLY A 41 -14.17 26.19 -1.05
N HIS A 42 -14.92 26.40 0.03
CA HIS A 42 -15.53 27.69 0.34
C HIS A 42 -14.76 28.50 1.40
N CYS A 43 -14.03 27.84 2.29
CA CYS A 43 -13.29 28.49 3.38
C CYS A 43 -11.85 27.98 3.55
N GLY A 44 -11.43 26.99 2.76
CA GLY A 44 -10.10 26.39 2.82
C GLY A 44 -9.81 25.53 4.05
N ARG A 45 -10.80 25.30 4.93
CA ARG A 45 -10.60 24.49 6.15
C ARG A 45 -10.62 23.00 5.85
N PHE A 46 -9.82 22.21 6.59
CA PHE A 46 -9.88 20.76 6.55
C PHE A 46 -11.20 20.24 7.10
N ILE A 47 -11.85 19.34 6.35
CA ILE A 47 -13.06 18.63 6.75
C ILE A 47 -12.60 17.40 7.54
N VAL A 48 -12.82 17.42 8.85
CA VAL A 48 -12.47 16.31 9.75
C VAL A 48 -13.72 15.47 9.94
N GLY A 49 -13.66 14.19 9.58
CA GLY A 49 -14.81 13.29 9.69
C GLY A 49 -15.80 13.39 8.51
N LYS A 50 -17.04 12.92 8.72
CA LYS A 50 -18.13 12.95 7.71
C LYS A 50 -19.03 14.17 7.85
N GLU A 51 -18.73 15.07 8.78
CA GLU A 51 -19.57 16.24 9.02
C GLU A 51 -19.34 17.32 7.94
N PRO A 52 -20.40 17.99 7.49
CA PRO A 52 -20.26 19.11 6.56
C PRO A 52 -19.51 20.25 7.26
N CYS A 53 -18.64 20.93 6.50
CA CYS A 53 -17.85 22.06 7.01
C CYS A 53 -18.72 23.05 7.81
N PRO A 54 -18.27 23.49 9.01
CA PRO A 54 -19.03 24.42 9.85
C PRO A 54 -19.30 25.77 9.17
N CYS A 55 -18.53 26.11 8.12
CA CYS A 55 -18.79 27.24 7.24
C CYS A 55 -20.16 27.21 6.55
N ARG A 56 -20.78 26.03 6.44
CA ARG A 56 -22.12 25.83 5.87
C ARG A 56 -23.18 25.46 6.91
N LYS A 57 -22.78 25.20 8.17
CA LYS A 57 -23.69 24.99 9.30
C LYS A 57 -24.30 26.35 9.67
N GLY A 58 -25.33 26.76 8.94
CA GLY A 58 -25.98 28.07 9.07
C GLY A 58 -26.31 28.79 7.76
N LYS A 59 -26.10 28.17 6.58
CA LYS A 59 -26.63 28.68 5.30
C LYS A 59 -27.69 27.73 4.73
N GLY A 60 -28.94 27.93 5.17
CA GLY A 60 -30.15 27.34 4.61
C GLY A 60 -30.51 25.99 5.20
#